data_AF-A0A0P7UWN5-F1
#
_entry.id   AF-A0A0P7UWN5-F1
#
_cell.length_a   1.000
_cell.length_b   1.000
_cell.length_c   1.000
_cell.angle_alpha   90.00
_cell.angle_beta   90.00
_cell.angle_gamma   90.00
#
_symmetry.space_group_name_H-M   'P 1'
#
loop_
_entity.id
_entity.type
_entity.pdbx_description
1 polymer ?
#
loop_
_entity_poly.entity_id
_entity_poly.type
_entity_poly.pdbx_seq_one_letter_code
_entity_poly.pdbx_strand_id
1 'polypeptide(L)' 'MRRGAGKGGGDEPGKEPEQEEEAEAQVQHGTGHCKWFNVRMGFGFISMTSRGGRALDPPQDVFVHQ' A
#
# COMPACT_ATOMS: atom_id res chain seq x y z
N MET A 1 44.40 37.74 25.27
CA MET A 1 43.50 36.97 26.16
C MET A 1 42.10 37.57 26.13
N ARG A 2 41.16 37.02 25.35
CA ARG A 2 39.70 37.21 25.52
C ARG A 2 39.00 35.92 25.08
N ARG A 3 38.24 35.31 25.99
CA ARG A 3 37.34 34.17 25.78
C ARG A 3 36.02 34.65 25.17
N GLY A 4 35.42 33.84 24.31
CA GLY A 4 33.98 33.78 24.01
C GLY A 4 33.73 32.42 23.35
N ALA A 5 33.19 31.40 24.03
CA ALA A 5 31.79 31.22 24.46
C ALA A 5 30.83 30.96 23.28
N GLY A 6 30.61 29.66 23.00
CA GLY A 6 29.32 29.04 22.70
C GLY A 6 28.58 29.43 21.42
N LYS A 7 28.36 28.43 20.55
CA LYS A 7 27.04 28.22 19.95
C LYS A 7 26.90 26.78 19.46
N GLY A 8 26.03 26.02 20.13
CA GLY A 8 25.45 24.80 19.57
C GLY A 8 24.56 25.14 18.39
N GLY A 9 24.42 24.18 17.50
CA GLY A 9 23.53 24.20 16.35
C GLY A 9 23.55 22.80 15.76
N GLY A 10 22.72 21.92 16.31
CA GLY A 10 22.33 20.72 15.61
C GLY A 10 21.12 21.08 14.76
N ASP A 11 21.17 20.77 13.47
CA ASP A 11 20.01 20.69 12.60
C ASP A 11 20.35 19.67 11.50
N GLU A 12 19.55 18.60 11.52
CA GLU A 12 19.27 17.51 10.57
C GLU A 12 19.90 17.46 9.17
N PRO A 13 19.99 16.24 8.61
CA PRO A 13 19.25 16.01 7.38
C PRO A 13 18.28 14.84 7.57
N GLY A 14 17.03 15.19 7.88
CA GLY A 14 15.88 14.39 7.51
C GLY A 14 15.88 14.26 5.99
N LYS A 15 16.44 13.16 5.53
CA LYS A 15 16.21 12.65 4.18
C LYS A 15 15.95 11.17 4.34
N GLU A 16 14.81 10.85 4.93
CA GLU A 16 14.18 9.58 4.64
C GLU A 16 13.98 9.56 3.12
N PRO A 17 14.56 8.59 2.39
CA PRO A 17 14.11 8.40 1.04
C PRO A 17 12.65 7.93 1.17
N GLU A 18 11.71 8.76 0.70
CA GLU A 18 10.46 8.31 0.11
C GLU A 18 10.84 7.44 -1.12
N GLN A 19 11.49 6.31 -0.87
CA GLN A 19 11.45 5.15 -1.72
C GLN A 19 10.17 4.45 -1.31
N GLU A 20 9.05 5.05 -1.72
CA GLU A 20 7.93 4.25 -2.20
C GLU A 20 8.49 3.53 -3.42
N GLU A 21 9.21 2.44 -3.12
CA GLU A 21 9.63 1.45 -4.06
C GLU A 21 8.32 1.08 -4.78
N GLU A 22 8.16 1.57 -6.01
CA GLU A 22 7.34 0.92 -7.03
C GLU A 22 7.91 -0.50 -7.15
N ALA A 23 7.64 -1.33 -6.15
CA ALA A 23 7.71 -2.76 -6.27
C ALA A 23 6.73 -3.03 -7.40
N GLU A 24 7.27 -3.23 -8.60
CA GLU A 24 6.49 -3.43 -9.82
C GLU A 24 5.36 -4.39 -9.48
N ALA A 25 4.15 -3.85 -9.37
CA ALA A 25 3.04 -4.59 -8.81
C ALA A 25 2.73 -5.72 -9.77
N GLN A 26 3.16 -6.94 -9.42
CA GLN A 26 3.00 -8.08 -10.28
C GLN A 26 1.51 -8.31 -10.52
N VAL A 27 1.09 -8.25 -11.78
CA VAL A 27 -0.30 -8.50 -12.17
C VAL A 27 -0.64 -9.96 -11.85
N GLN A 28 -1.61 -10.17 -10.97
CA GLN A 28 -2.10 -11.50 -10.61
C GLN A 28 -3.46 -11.76 -11.23
N HIS A 29 -3.67 -12.98 -11.70
CA HIS A 29 -4.94 -13.40 -12.30
C HIS A 29 -5.69 -14.29 -11.30
N GLY A 30 -6.96 -14.01 -11.07
CA GLY A 30 -7.82 -14.77 -10.18
C GLY A 30 -9.29 -14.71 -10.56
N THR A 31 -10.09 -15.59 -9.97
CA THR A 31 -11.54 -15.63 -10.15
C THR A 31 -12.23 -15.63 -8.80
N GLY A 32 -13.46 -15.14 -8.77
CA GLY A 32 -14.24 -14.95 -7.55
C GLY A 32 -15.62 -14.40 -7.86
N HIS A 33 -16.29 -13.89 -6.83
CA HIS A 33 -17.60 -13.25 -6.95
C HIS A 33 -17.61 -11.90 -6.22
N CYS A 34 -18.51 -11.01 -6.62
CA CYS A 34 -18.73 -9.76 -5.90
C CYS A 34 -19.11 -10.06 -4.44
N LYS A 35 -18.33 -9.56 -3.49
CA LYS A 35 -18.62 -9.68 -2.06
C LYS A 35 -19.65 -8.63 -1.66
N TRP A 36 -19.40 -7.39 -2.05
CA TRP A 36 -20.32 -6.27 -1.95
C TRP A 36 -19.81 -5.14 -2.85
N PHE A 37 -20.73 -4.27 -3.24
CA PHE A 37 -20.41 -3.07 -4.00
C PHE A 37 -21.26 -1.90 -3.51
N ASN A 38 -20.63 -0.80 -3.15
CA ASN A 38 -21.33 0.44 -2.84
C ASN A 38 -21.52 1.22 -4.14
N VAL A 39 -22.70 1.11 -4.74
CA VAL A 39 -23.03 1.76 -6.01
C VAL A 39 -22.88 3.29 -5.94
N ARG A 40 -23.26 3.91 -4.82
CA ARG A 40 -23.19 5.37 -4.67
C ARG A 40 -21.75 5.86 -4.62
N MET A 41 -20.88 5.11 -3.95
CA MET A 41 -19.48 5.49 -3.74
C MET A 41 -18.52 4.92 -4.81
N GLY A 42 -18.98 3.99 -5.65
CA GLY A 42 -18.23 3.48 -6.79
C GLY A 42 -17.11 2.49 -6.45
N PHE A 43 -17.17 1.85 -5.28
CA PHE A 43 -16.16 0.88 -4.87
C PHE A 43 -16.77 -0.33 -4.14
N GLY A 44 -15.99 -1.40 -4.09
CA GLY A 44 -16.42 -2.64 -3.48
C GLY A 44 -15.26 -3.60 -3.24
N PHE A 45 -15.63 -4.85 -2.96
CA PHE A 45 -14.69 -5.95 -2.90
C PHE A 45 -15.21 -7.16 -3.67
N ILE A 46 -14.28 -7.86 -4.31
CA ILE A 46 -14.46 -9.22 -4.80
C ILE A 46 -13.96 -10.18 -3.72
N SER A 47 -14.74 -11.23 -3.45
CA SER A 47 -14.23 -12.40 -2.74
C SER A 47 -13.57 -13.32 -3.78
N MET A 48 -12.24 -13.25 -3.86
CA MET A 48 -11.43 -14.07 -4.76
C MET A 48 -11.28 -15.47 -4.17
N THR A 49 -11.75 -16.47 -4.91
CA THR A 49 -11.77 -17.88 -4.48
C THR A 49 -10.76 -18.73 -5.25
N SER A 50 -10.14 -18.21 -6.32
CA SER A 50 -9.03 -18.89 -6.99
C SER A 50 -7.99 -17.90 -7.51
N ARG A 51 -6.72 -18.34 -7.56
CA ARG A 51 -5.60 -17.63 -8.17
C ARG A 51 -4.83 -18.57 -9.09
N GLY A 52 -4.66 -18.19 -10.36
CA GLY A 52 -4.00 -19.04 -11.36
C GLY A 52 -4.61 -20.44 -11.51
N GLY A 53 -5.93 -20.57 -11.32
CA GLY A 53 -6.65 -21.85 -11.36
C GLY A 53 -6.60 -22.67 -10.07
N ARG A 54 -5.89 -22.23 -9.03
CA ARG A 54 -5.84 -22.90 -7.72
C ARG A 54 -6.80 -22.26 -6.74
N ALA A 55 -7.59 -23.08 -6.04
CA ALA A 55 -8.52 -22.61 -5.01
C ALA A 55 -7.79 -21.95 -3.82
N LEU A 56 -8.41 -20.92 -3.25
CA LEU A 56 -7.97 -20.22 -2.03
C LEU A 56 -8.93 -20.55 -0.88
N ASP A 57 -8.37 -20.97 0.25
CA ASP A 57 -9.09 -21.19 1.50
C ASP A 57 -8.22 -20.65 2.67
N PRO A 58 -8.63 -19.56 3.33
CA PRO A 58 -9.85 -18.78 3.12
C PRO A 58 -9.81 -17.96 1.81
N PRO A 59 -10.98 -17.51 1.28
CA PRO A 59 -11.05 -16.55 0.17
C PRO A 59 -10.37 -15.23 0.51
N GLN A 60 -9.79 -14.57 -0.49
CA GLN A 60 -9.11 -13.29 -0.33
C GLN A 60 -10.00 -12.12 -0.79
N ASP A 61 -9.99 -11.03 -0.02
CA ASP A 61 -10.67 -9.79 -0.39
C ASP A 61 -9.81 -8.97 -1.38
N VAL A 62 -10.38 -8.66 -2.54
CA VAL A 62 -9.75 -7.83 -3.58
C VAL A 62 -10.55 -6.57 -3.76
N PHE A 63 -9.91 -5.41 -3.55
CA PHE A 63 -10.56 -4.11 -3.75
C PHE A 63 -10.89 -3.89 -5.23
N VAL A 64 -12.06 -3.30 -5.49
CA VAL A 64 -12.47 -2.89 -6.84
C VAL A 64 -13.00 -1.47 -6.85
N HIS A 65 -12.75 -0.75 -7.94
CA HIS A 65 -13.23 0.61 -8.19
C HIS A 65 -13.81 0.69 -9.62
N GLN A 66 -14.86 1.50 -9.80
CA GLN A 66 -15.52 1.73 -11.10
C GLN A 66 -14.76 2.69 -12.03
#